data_AF-A0A8C4RCI7-F1
#
_entry.id   AF-A0A8C4RCI7-F1
#
_cell.length_a   1.000
_cell.length_b   1.000
_cell.length_c   1.000
_cell.angle_alpha   90.00
_cell.angle_beta   90.00
_cell.angle_gamma   90.00
#
_symmetry.space_group_name_H-M   'P 1'
#
loop_
_entity.id
_entity.type
_entity.pdbx_description
1 polymer ?
#
loop_
_entity_poly.entity_id
_entity_poly.type
_entity_poly.pdbx_seq_one_letter_code
_entity_poly.pdbx_strand_id
1 'polypeptide(L)'
;EASRKAAKGKAAAKRTQRGSSNVFSMFEQSQIQEFKEAFSCIDQDRDGIINKSDLKETYAQLGKLNVKDEELEEMLKEGKGPINFTVFLTLFGEKLNGTDPEDTILQAFKLFDPHGTGLVNKDEFRRLLLTQADKFTEDEVEQAFSVAPIDVAGNIDYKSLCYIITHGDEKEES
;
A
#
# COMPACT_ATOMS: atom_id res chain seq x y z
N GLU A 1 -26.04 67.51 6.92
CA GLU A 1 -25.07 66.94 5.96
C GLU A 1 -24.00 66.19 6.76
N ALA A 2 -24.23 64.94 7.19
CA ALA A 2 -24.08 63.67 6.49
C ALA A 2 -22.61 63.31 6.13
N SER A 3 -21.96 62.50 6.98
CA SER A 3 -20.98 61.47 6.57
C SER A 3 -20.60 60.61 7.79
N ARG A 4 -21.37 59.55 8.09
CA ARG A 4 -21.21 58.13 7.67
C ARG A 4 -20.01 57.40 8.29
N LYS A 5 -20.35 56.51 9.25
CA LYS A 5 -19.56 55.36 9.72
C LYS A 5 -19.15 54.46 8.55
N ALA A 6 -17.94 53.90 8.62
CA ALA A 6 -17.61 52.64 7.96
C ALA A 6 -16.71 51.79 8.87
N ALA A 7 -17.15 50.56 9.10
CA ALA A 7 -16.44 49.48 9.77
C ALA A 7 -16.00 48.44 8.74
N LYS A 8 -15.09 47.54 9.16
CA LYS A 8 -14.57 46.31 8.49
C LYS A 8 -13.41 46.55 7.52
N GLY A 9 -12.38 45.69 7.47
CA GLY A 9 -12.16 44.43 8.17
C GLY A 9 -10.69 44.01 8.11
N LYS A 10 -10.23 43.33 9.17
CA LYS A 10 -8.98 42.59 9.16
C LYS A 10 -9.16 41.41 8.21
N ALA A 11 -8.44 41.39 7.09
CA ALA A 11 -8.31 40.20 6.27
C ALA A 11 -7.52 39.16 7.08
N ALA A 12 -8.25 38.20 7.66
CA ALA A 12 -7.65 36.98 8.18
C ALA A 12 -6.97 36.28 7.01
N ALA A 13 -5.64 36.16 7.07
CA ALA A 13 -4.90 35.27 6.20
C ALA A 13 -5.50 33.88 6.37
N LYS A 14 -6.31 33.46 5.39
CA LYS A 14 -6.84 32.11 5.28
C LYS A 14 -5.62 31.22 5.06
N ARG A 15 -5.05 30.76 6.17
CA ARG A 15 -4.06 29.69 6.23
C ARG A 15 -4.78 28.49 5.62
N THR A 16 -4.61 28.31 4.32
CA THR A 16 -4.90 27.06 3.65
C THR A 16 -4.15 26.01 4.46
N GLN A 17 -4.89 25.19 5.19
CA GLN A 17 -4.38 23.89 5.57
C GLN A 17 -4.11 23.15 4.26
N ARG A 18 -2.91 23.37 3.69
CA ARG A 18 -2.26 22.33 2.92
C ARG A 18 -2.03 21.24 3.94
N GLY A 19 -2.90 20.25 3.96
CA GLY A 19 -2.52 18.94 4.45
C GLY A 19 -1.38 18.48 3.56
N SER A 20 -0.16 18.89 3.87
CA SER A 20 1.00 18.09 3.51
C SER A 20 0.94 16.91 4.47
N SER A 21 0.14 15.91 4.12
CA SER A 21 0.41 14.56 4.59
C SER A 21 1.84 14.31 4.10
N ASN A 22 2.81 14.47 4.99
CA ASN A 22 4.20 14.30 4.63
C ASN A 22 4.30 12.83 4.27
N VAL A 23 4.41 12.46 2.99
CA VAL A 23 4.42 11.04 2.59
C VAL A 23 5.50 10.27 3.34
N PHE A 24 6.59 10.95 3.68
CA PHE A 24 7.66 10.48 4.56
C PHE A 24 7.23 10.12 5.99
N SER A 25 6.09 10.59 6.50
CA SER A 25 5.57 10.19 7.81
C SER A 25 4.70 8.94 7.76
N MET A 26 4.39 8.42 6.57
CA MET A 26 3.68 7.14 6.41
C MET A 26 4.59 5.93 6.56
N PHE A 27 5.91 6.14 6.55
CA PHE A 27 6.91 5.08 6.52
C PHE A 27 7.93 5.24 7.64
N GLU A 28 8.47 4.12 8.10
CA GLU A 28 9.62 4.12 8.99
C GLU A 28 10.90 4.55 8.25
N GLN A 29 11.90 5.02 8.99
CA GLN A 29 13.17 5.46 8.39
C GLN A 29 13.91 4.32 7.67
N SER A 30 13.78 3.09 8.17
CA SER A 30 14.29 1.87 7.51
C SER A 30 13.65 1.66 6.14
N GLN A 31 12.32 1.71 6.08
CA GLN A 31 11.57 1.56 4.82
C GLN A 31 11.91 2.68 3.83
N ILE A 32 12.02 3.93 4.28
CA ILE A 32 12.43 5.04 3.42
C ILE A 32 13.83 4.80 2.83
N GLN A 33 14.74 4.24 3.62
CA GLN A 33 16.09 3.90 3.15
C GLN A 33 16.05 2.77 2.11
N GLU A 34 15.26 1.72 2.34
CA GLU A 34 15.04 0.64 1.36
C GLU A 34 14.44 1.17 0.06
N PHE A 35 13.41 2.02 0.14
CA PHE A 35 12.82 2.65 -1.04
C PHE A 35 13.82 3.53 -1.79
N LYS A 36 14.72 4.21 -1.08
CA LYS A 36 15.76 5.03 -1.70
C LYS A 36 16.80 4.18 -2.44
N GLU A 37 17.15 3.03 -1.88
CA GLU A 37 18.03 2.06 -2.53
C GLU A 37 17.37 1.46 -3.77
N ALA A 38 16.12 1.02 -3.65
CA ALA A 38 15.32 0.54 -4.78
C ALA A 38 15.21 1.60 -5.88
N PHE A 39 14.88 2.86 -5.52
CA PHE A 39 14.80 3.96 -6.48
C PHE A 39 16.14 4.18 -7.20
N SER A 40 17.26 4.15 -6.47
CA SER A 40 18.60 4.31 -7.04
C SER A 40 19.03 3.13 -7.92
N CYS A 41 18.46 1.95 -7.71
CA CYS A 41 18.66 0.80 -8.58
C CYS A 41 17.83 0.90 -9.87
N ILE A 42 16.68 1.58 -9.84
CA ILE A 42 15.83 1.78 -11.01
C ILE A 42 16.33 2.94 -11.87
N ASP A 43 16.61 4.09 -11.25
CA ASP A 43 17.12 5.33 -11.86
C ASP A 43 18.57 5.13 -12.37
N GLN A 44 18.71 4.60 -13.59
CA GLN A 44 20.01 4.18 -14.15
C GLN A 44 20.89 5.38 -14.47
N ASP A 45 20.30 6.43 -15.01
CA ASP A 45 21.01 7.65 -15.40
C ASP A 45 21.21 8.65 -14.24
N ARG A 46 20.54 8.40 -13.11
CA ARG A 46 20.62 9.17 -11.86
C ARG A 46 20.16 10.61 -12.01
N ASP A 47 19.21 10.85 -12.90
CA ASP A 47 18.60 12.17 -13.08
C ASP A 47 17.54 12.49 -12.01
N GLY A 48 17.19 11.50 -11.18
CA GLY A 48 16.22 11.62 -10.10
C GLY A 48 14.77 11.41 -10.56
N ILE A 49 14.54 10.94 -11.78
CA ILE A 49 13.24 10.73 -12.40
C ILE A 49 13.22 9.38 -13.13
N ILE A 50 12.38 8.46 -12.67
CA ILE A 50 12.19 7.18 -13.36
C ILE A 50 11.46 7.41 -14.69
N ASN A 51 12.09 7.00 -15.78
CA ASN A 51 11.55 7.05 -17.14
C ASN A 51 11.39 5.66 -17.76
N LYS A 52 10.93 5.60 -19.02
CA LYS A 52 10.67 4.33 -19.73
C LYS A 52 11.94 3.51 -19.95
N SER A 53 13.07 4.18 -20.20
CA SER A 53 14.37 3.52 -20.39
C SER A 53 14.84 2.87 -19.10
N ASP A 54 14.74 3.58 -17.98
CA ASP A 54 15.10 3.06 -16.65
C ASP A 54 14.34 1.79 -16.30
N LEU A 55 13.01 1.79 -16.50
CA LEU A 55 12.20 0.61 -16.25
C LEU A 55 12.58 -0.54 -17.18
N LYS A 56 12.80 -0.27 -18.48
CA LYS A 56 13.18 -1.29 -19.46
C LYS A 56 14.53 -1.94 -19.12
N GLU A 57 15.50 -1.13 -18.72
CA GLU A 57 16.81 -1.61 -18.28
C GLU A 57 16.71 -2.40 -16.97
N THR A 58 15.91 -1.91 -16.01
CA THR A 58 15.66 -2.61 -14.74
C THR A 58 15.03 -3.99 -14.98
N TYR A 59 13.99 -4.09 -15.81
CA TYR A 59 13.37 -5.38 -16.15
C TYR A 59 14.33 -6.30 -16.89
N ALA A 60 15.19 -5.77 -17.77
CA ALA A 60 16.22 -6.54 -18.44
C ALA A 60 17.25 -7.11 -17.45
N GLN A 61 17.65 -6.34 -16.43
CA GLN A 61 18.53 -6.79 -15.35
C GLN A 61 17.90 -7.92 -14.50
N LEU A 62 16.57 -7.90 -14.34
CA LEU A 62 15.80 -8.95 -13.66
C LEU A 62 15.48 -10.16 -14.55
N GLY A 63 15.95 -10.19 -15.81
CA GLY A 63 15.74 -11.29 -16.74
C GLY A 63 14.37 -11.28 -17.46
N LYS A 64 13.52 -10.27 -17.22
CA LYS A 64 12.27 -10.05 -17.96
C LYS A 64 12.54 -9.21 -19.21
N LEU A 65 12.94 -9.86 -20.30
CA LEU A 65 13.31 -9.19 -21.56
C LEU A 65 12.12 -8.81 -22.46
N ASN A 66 10.91 -9.31 -22.17
CA ASN A 66 9.74 -9.17 -23.04
C ASN A 66 8.63 -8.28 -22.44
N VAL A 67 8.98 -7.30 -21.61
CA VAL A 67 7.99 -6.33 -21.09
C VAL A 67 7.53 -5.44 -22.23
N LYS A 68 6.21 -5.33 -22.39
CA LYS A 68 5.61 -4.54 -23.48
C LYS A 68 5.77 -3.06 -23.21
N ASP A 69 5.97 -2.32 -24.28
CA ASP A 69 6.12 -0.87 -24.22
C ASP A 69 4.85 -0.19 -23.66
N GLU A 70 3.67 -0.78 -23.88
CA GLU A 70 2.39 -0.32 -23.32
C GLU A 70 2.29 -0.50 -21.80
N GLU A 71 2.79 -1.62 -21.27
CA GLU A 71 2.77 -1.93 -19.83
C GLU A 71 3.66 -0.94 -19.05
N LEU A 72 4.85 -0.64 -19.58
CA LEU A 72 5.74 0.37 -19.02
C LEU A 72 5.09 1.77 -19.04
N GLU A 73 4.35 2.10 -20.09
CA GLU A 73 3.64 3.37 -20.16
C GLU A 73 2.48 3.47 -19.18
N GLU A 74 1.79 2.35 -18.92
CA GLU A 74 0.76 2.27 -17.88
C GLU A 74 1.36 2.48 -16.49
N MET A 75 2.50 1.86 -16.18
CA MET A 75 3.22 2.08 -14.92
C MET A 75 3.62 3.56 -14.74
N LEU A 76 4.16 4.19 -15.79
CA LEU A 76 4.55 5.60 -15.72
C LEU A 76 3.34 6.54 -15.55
N LYS A 77 2.17 6.17 -16.09
CA LYS A 77 0.93 6.95 -15.93
C LYS A 77 0.41 6.95 -14.50
N GLU A 78 0.68 5.90 -13.71
CA GLU A 78 0.30 5.86 -12.28
C GLU A 78 0.88 7.06 -11.52
N GLY A 79 2.10 7.50 -11.86
CA GLY A 79 2.81 8.62 -11.24
C GLY A 79 2.15 9.99 -11.40
N LYS A 80 1.11 10.14 -12.23
CA LYS A 80 0.42 11.41 -12.52
C LYS A 80 1.41 12.55 -12.91
N GLY A 81 2.53 12.20 -13.53
CA GLY A 81 3.65 13.09 -13.84
C GLY A 81 5.00 12.38 -13.77
N PRO A 82 6.12 13.12 -13.83
CA PRO A 82 7.46 12.55 -13.67
C PRO A 82 7.62 11.84 -12.32
N ILE A 83 8.04 10.58 -12.34
CA ILE A 83 8.21 9.76 -11.12
C ILE A 83 9.55 10.09 -10.47
N ASN A 84 9.58 11.19 -9.73
CA ASN A 84 10.67 11.47 -8.79
C ASN A 84 10.50 10.68 -7.49
N PHE A 85 11.52 10.69 -6.63
CA PHE A 85 11.48 9.92 -5.37
C PHE A 85 10.27 10.23 -4.47
N THR A 86 9.77 11.47 -4.45
CA THR A 86 8.59 11.81 -3.65
C THR A 86 7.32 11.19 -4.21
N VAL A 87 7.17 11.21 -5.54
CA VAL A 87 6.06 10.56 -6.26
C VAL A 87 6.15 9.04 -6.08
N PHE A 88 7.35 8.46 -6.20
CA PHE A 88 7.60 7.05 -5.94
C PHE A 88 7.12 6.63 -4.54
N LEU A 89 7.54 7.34 -3.49
CA LEU A 89 7.03 7.10 -2.13
C LEU A 89 5.51 7.29 -2.02
N THR A 90 4.92 8.18 -2.80
CA THR A 90 3.47 8.40 -2.79
C THR A 90 2.73 7.25 -3.44
N LEU A 91 3.24 6.71 -4.55
CA LEU A 91 2.67 5.51 -5.19
C LEU A 91 2.72 4.31 -4.26
N PHE A 92 3.88 4.06 -3.62
CA PHE A 92 3.99 3.01 -2.61
C PHE A 92 3.14 3.32 -1.38
N GLY A 93 3.05 4.59 -0.97
CA GLY A 93 2.28 5.00 0.21
C GLY A 93 0.79 4.85 -0.02
N GLU A 94 0.30 5.10 -1.23
CA GLU A 94 -1.09 4.88 -1.64
C GLU A 94 -1.39 3.39 -1.78
N LYS A 95 -0.50 2.57 -2.36
CA LYS A 95 -0.69 1.12 -2.49
C LYS A 95 -0.58 0.37 -1.16
N LEU A 96 0.29 0.84 -0.25
CA LEU A 96 0.46 0.28 1.10
C LEU A 96 -0.47 0.95 2.12
N ASN A 97 -1.23 1.99 1.72
CA ASN A 97 -2.11 2.71 2.64
C ASN A 97 -3.20 1.77 3.16
N GLY A 98 -3.30 1.63 4.47
CA GLY A 98 -4.31 0.79 5.12
C GLY A 98 -3.88 -0.65 5.37
N THR A 99 -2.66 -1.06 5.00
CA THR A 99 -2.10 -2.35 5.42
C THR A 99 -1.23 -2.14 6.65
N ASP A 100 -1.62 -2.74 7.76
CA ASP A 100 -0.81 -2.74 8.98
C ASP A 100 0.50 -3.54 8.77
N PRO A 101 1.57 -3.24 9.53
CA PRO A 101 2.78 -4.06 9.50
C PRO A 101 2.49 -5.53 9.78
N GLU A 102 3.24 -6.43 9.15
CA GLU A 102 3.06 -7.89 9.29
C GLU A 102 2.98 -8.32 10.77
N ASP A 103 3.89 -7.81 11.60
CA ASP A 103 3.91 -8.09 13.03
C ASP A 103 2.62 -7.68 13.76
N THR A 104 2.03 -6.55 13.37
CA THR A 104 0.76 -6.05 13.93
C THR A 104 -0.39 -6.97 13.53
N ILE A 105 -0.46 -7.37 12.26
CA ILE A 105 -1.48 -8.29 11.75
C ILE A 105 -1.34 -9.66 12.44
N LEU A 106 -0.12 -10.19 12.54
CA LEU A 106 0.18 -11.44 13.25
C LEU A 106 -0.22 -11.38 14.73
N GLN A 107 0.04 -10.24 15.40
CA GLN A 107 -0.38 -10.04 16.79
C GLN A 107 -1.91 -10.02 16.94
N ALA A 108 -2.63 -9.45 15.98
CA ALA A 108 -4.09 -9.50 15.96
C ALA A 108 -4.60 -10.95 15.84
N PHE A 109 -4.01 -11.77 14.96
CA PHE A 109 -4.39 -13.18 14.82
C PHE A 109 -4.12 -14.03 16.07
N LYS A 110 -3.04 -13.73 16.82
CA LYS A 110 -2.74 -14.44 18.08
C LYS A 110 -3.84 -14.30 19.14
N LEU A 111 -4.71 -13.29 19.04
CA LEU A 111 -5.88 -13.18 19.93
C LEU A 111 -6.91 -14.30 19.70
N PHE A 112 -6.93 -14.90 18.50
CA PHE A 112 -7.83 -15.99 18.12
C PHE A 112 -7.21 -17.37 18.28
N ASP A 113 -5.90 -17.45 18.49
CA ASP A 113 -5.14 -18.69 18.68
C ASP A 113 -4.45 -18.70 20.05
N PRO A 114 -5.21 -18.86 21.15
CA PRO A 114 -4.67 -18.84 22.51
C PRO A 114 -3.68 -20.00 22.78
N HIS A 115 -3.70 -21.02 21.93
CA HIS A 115 -2.82 -22.19 22.03
C HIS A 115 -1.54 -22.05 21.19
N GLY A 116 -1.41 -20.99 20.38
CA GLY A 116 -0.22 -20.74 19.55
C GLY A 116 0.02 -21.79 18.48
N THR A 117 -1.05 -22.41 17.97
CA THR A 117 -1.02 -23.42 16.92
C THR A 117 -0.56 -22.88 15.56
N GLY A 118 -0.68 -21.57 15.32
CA GLY A 118 -0.47 -20.98 14.00
C GLY A 118 -1.70 -21.07 13.08
N LEU A 119 -2.83 -21.57 13.59
CA LEU A 119 -4.03 -21.86 12.81
C LEU A 119 -5.26 -21.15 13.41
N VAL A 120 -6.15 -20.69 12.55
CA VAL A 120 -7.47 -20.16 12.94
C VAL A 120 -8.56 -20.86 12.13
N ASN A 121 -9.66 -21.24 12.76
CA ASN A 121 -10.77 -21.88 12.05
C ASN A 121 -11.46 -20.91 11.07
N LYS A 122 -11.63 -21.33 9.81
CA LYS A 122 -12.23 -20.50 8.75
C LYS A 122 -13.63 -20.02 9.10
N ASP A 123 -14.49 -20.89 9.62
CA ASP A 123 -15.89 -20.55 9.87
C ASP A 123 -16.03 -19.55 11.03
N GLU A 124 -15.20 -19.70 12.07
CA GLU A 124 -15.16 -18.74 13.17
C GLU A 124 -14.63 -17.37 12.70
N PHE A 125 -13.58 -17.37 11.86
CA PHE A 125 -13.06 -16.13 11.30
C PHE A 125 -14.04 -15.47 10.33
N ARG A 126 -14.75 -16.25 9.48
CA ARG A 126 -15.86 -15.79 8.63
C ARG A 126 -16.92 -15.08 9.48
N ARG A 127 -17.35 -15.72 10.56
CA ARG A 127 -18.35 -15.17 11.47
C ARG A 127 -17.89 -13.83 12.05
N LEU A 128 -16.62 -13.71 12.44
CA LEU A 128 -16.08 -12.45 12.97
C LEU A 128 -16.10 -11.34 11.91
N LEU A 129 -15.61 -11.60 10.69
CA LEU A 129 -15.58 -10.62 9.60
C LEU A 129 -16.98 -10.11 9.21
N LEU A 130 -18.00 -10.96 9.31
CA LEU A 130 -19.39 -10.60 8.99
C LEU A 130 -20.13 -9.91 10.15
N THR A 131 -19.66 -10.03 11.40
CA THR A 131 -20.44 -9.62 12.59
C THR A 131 -19.78 -8.55 13.45
N GLN A 132 -18.46 -8.43 13.44
CA GLN A 132 -17.68 -7.55 14.31
C GLN A 132 -17.09 -6.37 13.53
N ALA A 133 -16.88 -5.23 14.22
CA ALA A 133 -16.25 -4.02 13.68
C ALA A 133 -16.89 -3.53 12.35
N ASP A 134 -16.05 -3.12 11.40
CA ASP A 134 -16.45 -2.81 10.04
C ASP A 134 -16.69 -4.13 9.30
N LYS A 135 -17.97 -4.42 9.08
CA LYS A 135 -18.41 -5.71 8.54
C LYS A 135 -18.07 -5.80 7.07
N PHE A 136 -17.45 -6.91 6.72
CA PHE A 136 -17.26 -7.30 5.33
C PHE A 136 -18.60 -7.82 4.79
N THR A 137 -18.80 -7.64 3.49
CA THR A 137 -19.86 -8.32 2.75
C THR A 137 -19.48 -9.78 2.52
N GLU A 138 -20.48 -10.63 2.26
CA GLU A 138 -20.24 -12.05 1.98
C GLU A 138 -19.26 -12.25 0.80
N ASP A 139 -19.38 -11.40 -0.21
CA ASP A 139 -18.53 -11.41 -1.41
C ASP A 139 -17.08 -11.05 -1.07
N GLU A 140 -16.85 -10.02 -0.24
CA GLU A 140 -15.50 -9.63 0.20
C GLU A 140 -14.84 -10.71 1.05
N VAL A 141 -15.60 -11.40 1.91
CA VAL A 141 -15.07 -12.51 2.72
C VAL A 141 -14.71 -13.70 1.84
N GLU A 142 -15.53 -14.04 0.85
CA GLU A 142 -15.22 -15.14 -0.07
C GLU A 142 -14.00 -14.81 -0.95
N GLN A 143 -13.87 -13.56 -1.40
CA GLN A 143 -12.67 -13.08 -2.10
C GLN A 143 -11.42 -13.20 -1.21
N ALA A 144 -11.47 -12.75 0.04
CA ALA A 144 -10.35 -12.87 0.98
C ALA A 144 -9.95 -14.34 1.22
N PHE A 145 -10.91 -15.26 1.26
CA PHE A 145 -10.63 -16.68 1.44
C PHE A 145 -10.19 -17.42 0.17
N SER A 146 -10.40 -16.84 -1.02
CA SER A 146 -9.95 -17.46 -2.27
C SER A 146 -8.43 -17.57 -2.35
N VAL A 147 -7.71 -16.63 -1.74
CA VAL A 147 -6.24 -16.59 -1.66
C VAL A 147 -5.70 -17.16 -0.36
N ALA A 148 -6.57 -17.44 0.63
CA ALA A 148 -6.14 -17.88 1.94
C ALA A 148 -5.67 -19.35 1.93
N PRO A 149 -4.54 -19.66 2.60
CA PRO A 149 -4.05 -21.02 2.74
C PRO A 149 -4.90 -21.79 3.76
N ILE A 150 -5.91 -22.49 3.27
CA ILE A 150 -6.85 -23.27 4.07
C ILE A 150 -6.52 -24.76 3.94
N ASP A 151 -6.37 -25.43 5.08
CA ASP A 151 -6.14 -26.88 5.14
C ASP A 151 -7.44 -27.70 4.91
N VAL A 152 -7.29 -29.02 4.82
CA VAL A 152 -8.43 -29.95 4.64
C VAL A 152 -9.40 -29.98 5.82
N ALA A 153 -8.99 -29.48 6.99
CA ALA A 153 -9.81 -29.38 8.19
C ALA A 153 -10.53 -28.02 8.28
N GLY A 154 -10.35 -27.13 7.30
CA GLY A 154 -10.96 -25.81 7.26
C GLY A 154 -10.26 -24.79 8.16
N ASN A 155 -8.98 -24.99 8.49
CA ASN A 155 -8.19 -24.02 9.23
C ASN A 155 -7.30 -23.20 8.30
N ILE A 156 -7.20 -21.92 8.59
CA ILE A 156 -6.37 -20.93 7.92
C ILE A 156 -5.02 -20.88 8.62
N ASP A 157 -3.92 -21.04 7.87
CA ASP A 157 -2.60 -20.64 8.34
C ASP A 157 -2.49 -19.12 8.26
N TYR A 158 -2.68 -18.47 9.41
CA TYR A 158 -2.70 -17.01 9.46
C TYR A 158 -1.33 -16.38 9.27
N LYS A 159 -0.23 -17.13 9.42
CA LYS A 159 1.11 -16.60 9.11
C LYS A 159 1.28 -16.47 7.61
N SER A 160 0.93 -17.53 6.89
CA SER A 160 0.95 -17.54 5.44
C SER A 160 -0.06 -16.54 4.86
N LEU A 161 -1.26 -16.43 5.44
CA LEU A 161 -2.23 -15.38 5.05
C LEU A 161 -1.67 -13.97 5.30
N CYS A 162 -1.01 -13.73 6.44
CA CYS A 162 -0.41 -12.44 6.76
C CYS A 162 0.67 -12.05 5.73
N TYR A 163 1.50 -13.00 5.33
CA TYR A 163 2.50 -12.80 4.27
C TYR A 163 1.85 -12.41 2.94
N ILE A 164 0.77 -13.10 2.55
CA ILE A 164 0.02 -12.79 1.32
C ILE A 164 -0.61 -11.39 1.38
N ILE A 165 -1.13 -10.98 2.53
CA ILE A 165 -1.71 -9.64 2.71
C ILE A 165 -0.63 -8.55 2.57
N THR A 166 0.59 -8.79 3.04
CA THR A 166 1.67 -7.80 3.06
C THR A 166 2.55 -7.80 1.81
N HIS A 167 2.65 -8.93 1.09
CA HIS A 167 3.55 -9.11 -0.06
C HIS A 167 2.82 -9.46 -1.37
N GLY A 168 1.52 -9.80 -1.33
CA GLY A 168 0.74 -10.27 -2.47
C GLY A 168 0.75 -11.80 -2.63
N ASP A 169 -0.13 -12.33 -3.48
CA ASP A 169 -0.16 -13.76 -3.85
C ASP A 169 0.80 -13.99 -5.04
N GLU A 170 1.87 -14.77 -4.84
CA GLU A 170 2.86 -15.10 -5.89
C GLU A 170 2.26 -15.87 -7.08
N LYS A 171 1.00 -16.33 -6.99
CA LYS A 171 0.33 -17.09 -8.05
C LYS A 171 -0.12 -16.27 -9.27
N GLU A 172 -0.03 -14.95 -9.26
CA GLU A 172 -0.31 -14.14 -10.46
C GLU A 172 0.83 -14.14 -11.50
N GLU A 173 2.01 -14.70 -11.22
CA GLU A 173 3.15 -14.71 -12.18
C GLU A 173 3.40 -16.03 -12.93
N SER A 174 2.43 -16.94 -13.05
CA SER A 174 2.57 -18.18 -13.85
C SER A 174 1.66 -18.24 -15.08
#